data_AF-A0A1G5U4C2-F1
#
_entry.id   AF-A0A1G5U4C2-F1
#
_cell.length_a   1.000
_cell.length_b   1.000
_cell.length_c   1.000
_cell.angle_alpha   90.00
_cell.angle_beta   90.00
_cell.angle_gamma   90.00
#
_symmetry.space_group_name_H-M   'P 1'
#
loop_
_entity.id
_entity.type
_entity.pdbx_description
1 polymer ?
#
loop_
_entity_poly.entity_id
_entity_poly.type
_entity_poly.pdbx_seq_one_letter_code
_entity_poly.pdbx_strand_id
1 'polypeptide(L)'
;MKVNFFGDICIRRLKADGCFVVPYFHWGYEYVHVPSPRERGIAHACIDAGADLVISAHPHVWQACETYRGRQIYYSLGNFIFHSRVFDGLSPVPNDPRLQEGLVISVQIRPNHQYDAAVHVVRLTDTSARLLDATGSAPIQTQMAALAALLAGPRLPYLRAYFRQTPAIARQNVRIRKEHQTAVAGSSADLLKVYRSFNGQDVMNRLAAAVIGRLEQ
;
A
#
# COMPACT_ATOMS: atom_id res chain seq x y z
N MET A 1 -17.51 0.15 -11.18
CA MET A 1 -17.56 -1.32 -10.93
C MET A 1 -17.68 -1.50 -9.43
N LYS A 2 -18.80 -2.00 -8.92
CA LYS A 2 -18.95 -2.30 -7.48
C LYS A 2 -18.09 -3.54 -7.17
N VAL A 3 -17.08 -3.38 -6.32
CA VAL A 3 -16.30 -4.51 -5.81
C VAL A 3 -17.07 -5.06 -4.62
N ASN A 4 -17.74 -6.19 -4.81
CA ASN A 4 -18.36 -6.92 -3.71
C ASN A 4 -17.27 -7.77 -3.05
N PHE A 5 -16.93 -7.48 -1.80
CA PHE A 5 -15.96 -8.24 -1.01
C PHE A 5 -16.50 -8.39 0.40
N PHE A 6 -16.36 -9.59 0.98
CA PHE A 6 -16.96 -10.00 2.26
C PHE A 6 -16.82 -9.01 3.43
N GLY A 7 -15.75 -8.19 3.42
CA GLY A 7 -15.55 -7.14 4.43
C GLY A 7 -16.64 -6.06 4.45
N ASP A 8 -17.39 -5.84 3.37
CA ASP A 8 -18.43 -4.81 3.30
C ASP A 8 -19.63 -5.11 4.23
N ILE A 9 -20.00 -6.38 4.39
CA ILE A 9 -21.04 -6.83 5.33
C ILE A 9 -20.64 -6.50 6.77
N CYS A 10 -19.40 -6.83 7.16
CA CYS A 10 -18.89 -6.55 8.51
C CYS A 10 -18.87 -5.05 8.80
N ILE A 11 -18.42 -4.23 7.84
CA ILE A 11 -18.40 -2.77 7.98
C ILE A 11 -19.83 -2.26 8.19
N ARG A 12 -20.76 -2.61 7.31
CA ARG A 12 -22.15 -2.14 7.41
C ARG A 12 -22.81 -2.52 8.72
N ARG A 13 -22.57 -3.74 9.22
CA ARG A 13 -23.09 -4.19 10.50
C ARG A 13 -22.54 -3.34 11.66
N LEU A 14 -21.23 -3.19 11.75
CA LEU A 14 -20.60 -2.37 12.79
C LEU A 14 -21.05 -0.90 12.72
N LYS A 15 -21.30 -0.38 11.51
CA LYS A 15 -21.86 0.97 11.34
C LYS A 15 -23.32 1.07 11.80
N ALA A 16 -24.13 0.04 11.57
CA ALA A 16 -25.49 -0.02 12.10
C ALA A 16 -25.51 -0.09 13.64
N ASP A 17 -24.51 -0.72 14.23
CA ASP A 17 -24.29 -0.77 15.69
C ASP A 17 -23.70 0.53 16.26
N GLY A 18 -23.49 1.56 15.42
CA GLY A 18 -22.98 2.85 15.85
C GLY A 18 -21.48 2.87 16.16
N CYS A 19 -20.67 1.97 15.59
CA CYS A 19 -19.22 1.99 15.79
C CYS A 19 -18.49 3.00 14.89
N PHE A 20 -17.33 3.46 15.33
CA PHE A 20 -16.29 4.03 14.47
C PHE A 20 -15.46 2.89 13.87
N VAL A 21 -15.46 2.74 12.54
CA VAL A 21 -14.95 1.53 11.88
C VAL A 21 -13.69 1.84 11.09
N VAL A 22 -12.62 1.11 11.42
CA VAL A 22 -11.31 1.23 10.78
C VAL A 22 -10.86 -0.13 10.26
N PRO A 23 -11.11 -0.45 8.97
CA PRO A 23 -10.56 -1.64 8.35
C PRO A 23 -9.03 -1.53 8.27
N TYR A 24 -8.36 -2.60 8.70
CA TYR A 24 -6.92 -2.75 8.61
C TYR A 24 -6.56 -3.86 7.63
N PHE A 25 -5.64 -3.59 6.71
CA PHE A 25 -5.18 -4.58 5.74
C PHE A 25 -3.66 -4.77 5.79
N HIS A 26 -3.22 -5.99 5.50
CA HIS A 26 -1.81 -6.31 5.27
C HIS A 26 -1.66 -6.72 3.80
N TRP A 27 -1.34 -5.77 2.92
CA TRP A 27 -1.39 -5.96 1.48
C TRP A 27 -0.39 -5.11 0.69
N GLY A 28 -0.37 -5.26 -0.62
CA GLY A 28 0.44 -4.42 -1.50
C GLY A 28 1.72 -5.09 -1.95
N TYR A 29 2.51 -4.30 -2.68
CA TYR A 29 3.81 -4.73 -3.16
C TYR A 29 4.90 -4.06 -2.35
N GLU A 30 5.93 -4.82 -2.00
CA GLU A 30 7.06 -4.36 -1.21
C GLU A 30 7.80 -3.25 -1.95
N TYR A 31 8.23 -2.22 -1.20
CA TYR A 31 9.09 -1.14 -1.68
C TYR A 31 8.47 -0.24 -2.77
N VAL A 32 7.13 -0.24 -2.88
CA VAL A 32 6.36 0.56 -3.84
C VAL A 32 5.55 1.62 -3.10
N HIS A 33 5.68 2.90 -3.49
CA HIS A 33 4.96 4.02 -2.86
C HIS A 33 3.56 4.25 -3.45
N VAL A 34 3.32 3.88 -4.72
CA VAL A 34 1.99 4.04 -5.34
C VAL A 34 1.19 2.75 -5.19
N PRO A 35 0.04 2.77 -4.49
CA PRO A 35 -0.77 1.57 -4.27
C PRO A 35 -1.37 1.05 -5.58
N SER A 36 -1.60 -0.26 -5.64
CA SER A 36 -2.16 -0.90 -6.83
C SER A 36 -3.62 -0.50 -7.06
N PRO A 37 -4.11 -0.58 -8.32
CA PRO A 37 -5.51 -0.28 -8.62
C PRO A 37 -6.48 -1.18 -7.85
N ARG A 38 -6.04 -2.39 -7.50
CA ARG A 38 -6.81 -3.34 -6.70
C ARG A 38 -6.93 -2.90 -5.25
N GLU A 39 -5.83 -2.51 -4.61
CA GLU A 39 -5.83 -1.98 -3.24
C GLU A 39 -6.72 -0.74 -3.15
N ARG A 40 -6.57 0.19 -4.11
CA ARG A 40 -7.43 1.38 -4.19
C ARG A 40 -8.91 1.02 -4.30
N GLY A 41 -9.25 0.07 -5.18
CA GLY A 41 -10.63 -0.38 -5.36
C GLY A 41 -11.23 -0.99 -4.08
N ILE A 42 -10.45 -1.77 -3.33
CA ILE A 42 -10.91 -2.37 -2.07
C ILE A 42 -11.07 -1.29 -0.99
N ALA A 43 -10.10 -0.39 -0.83
CA ALA A 43 -10.18 0.69 0.15
C ALA A 43 -11.37 1.63 -0.12
N HIS A 44 -11.61 1.99 -1.38
CA HIS A 44 -12.80 2.76 -1.78
C HIS A 44 -14.09 2.01 -1.46
N ALA A 45 -14.15 0.70 -1.73
CA ALA A 45 -15.31 -0.12 -1.39
C ALA A 45 -15.56 -0.18 0.13
N CYS A 46 -14.52 -0.17 0.97
CA CYS A 46 -14.67 -0.08 2.42
C CYS A 46 -15.30 1.25 2.85
N ILE A 47 -14.82 2.38 2.31
CA ILE A 47 -15.40 3.70 2.58
C ILE A 47 -16.85 3.76 2.07
N ASP A 48 -17.12 3.22 0.87
CA ASP A 48 -18.48 3.13 0.32
C ASP A 48 -19.42 2.26 1.16
N ALA A 49 -18.89 1.28 1.89
CA ALA A 49 -19.63 0.47 2.85
C ALA A 49 -19.85 1.17 4.20
N GLY A 50 -19.23 2.33 4.42
CA GLY A 50 -19.43 3.16 5.60
C GLY A 50 -18.24 3.22 6.57
N ALA A 51 -17.08 2.65 6.20
CA ALA A 51 -15.87 2.78 7.03
C ALA A 51 -15.48 4.25 7.23
N ASP A 52 -14.98 4.58 8.43
CA ASP A 52 -14.62 5.94 8.78
C ASP A 52 -13.19 6.29 8.35
N LEU A 53 -12.30 5.31 8.34
CA LEU A 53 -10.90 5.41 7.98
C LEU A 53 -10.41 4.04 7.45
N VAL A 54 -9.46 4.00 6.52
CA VAL A 54 -8.78 2.73 6.14
C VAL A 54 -7.29 2.85 6.41
N ILE A 55 -6.71 1.83 7.05
CA ILE A 55 -5.27 1.75 7.33
C ILE A 55 -4.72 0.44 6.75
N SER A 56 -3.47 0.46 6.31
CA SER A 56 -2.78 -0.72 5.84
C SER A 56 -1.29 -0.68 6.16
N ALA A 57 -0.65 -1.86 6.05
CA ALA A 57 0.79 -2.07 6.07
C ALA A 57 1.15 -3.22 5.11
N HIS A 58 2.43 -3.67 5.16
CA HIS A 58 3.10 -4.72 4.35
C HIS A 58 4.17 -4.21 3.39
N PRO A 59 4.01 -3.09 2.64
CA PRO A 59 5.01 -2.66 1.67
C PRO A 59 6.40 -2.32 2.23
N HIS A 60 6.58 -2.30 3.56
CA HIS A 60 7.80 -1.90 4.28
C HIS A 60 8.29 -0.46 4.03
N VAL A 61 7.61 0.25 3.14
CA VAL A 61 7.70 1.69 2.92
C VAL A 61 6.32 2.28 3.11
N TRP A 62 6.25 3.54 3.51
CA TRP A 62 4.99 4.25 3.51
C TRP A 62 4.47 4.41 2.07
N GLN A 63 3.15 4.45 1.89
CA GLN A 63 2.54 4.64 0.57
C GLN A 63 1.77 5.96 0.52
N ALA A 64 1.39 6.35 -0.70
CA ALA A 64 0.50 7.47 -0.93
C ALA A 64 -0.71 7.41 0.00
N CYS A 65 -1.13 8.57 0.52
CA CYS A 65 -2.37 8.71 1.27
C CYS A 65 -3.44 9.34 0.37
N GLU A 66 -4.70 9.02 0.62
CA GLU A 66 -5.81 9.51 -0.19
C GLU A 66 -6.95 9.96 0.70
N THR A 67 -7.63 11.05 0.32
CA THR A 67 -8.94 11.39 0.86
C THR A 67 -10.00 11.01 -0.17
N TYR A 68 -10.85 10.07 0.19
CA TYR A 68 -11.95 9.59 -0.64
C TYR A 68 -13.27 9.81 0.08
N ARG A 69 -14.19 10.57 -0.54
CA ARG A 69 -15.49 10.93 0.06
C ARG A 69 -15.37 11.54 1.47
N GLY A 70 -14.34 12.36 1.68
CA GLY A 70 -14.06 13.01 2.96
C GLY A 70 -13.42 12.12 4.02
N ARG A 71 -13.13 10.85 3.72
CA ARG A 71 -12.46 9.90 4.63
C ARG A 71 -11.03 9.63 4.18
N GLN A 72 -10.11 9.43 5.12
CA GLN A 72 -8.70 9.17 4.81
C GLN A 72 -8.44 7.68 4.59
N ILE A 73 -7.49 7.40 3.70
CA ILE A 73 -7.00 6.07 3.39
C ILE A 73 -5.47 6.11 3.43
N TYR A 74 -4.90 5.27 4.29
CA TYR A 74 -3.46 5.06 4.43
C TYR A 74 -3.10 3.69 3.87
N TYR A 75 -2.55 3.63 2.65
CA TYR A 75 -2.28 2.35 1.97
C TYR A 75 -1.07 1.60 2.55
N SER A 76 -0.15 2.30 3.20
CA SER A 76 0.91 1.75 4.04
C SER A 76 1.49 2.84 4.92
N LEU A 77 1.72 2.54 6.20
CA LEU A 77 2.44 3.42 7.12
C LEU A 77 3.97 3.21 7.10
N GLY A 78 4.46 2.19 6.39
CA GLY A 78 5.87 1.82 6.40
C GLY A 78 6.27 1.09 7.68
N ASN A 79 7.56 1.13 7.99
CA ASN A 79 8.12 0.44 9.15
C ASN A 79 7.96 1.28 10.44
N PHE A 80 8.17 0.62 11.58
CA PHE A 80 8.28 1.27 12.89
C PHE A 80 9.50 0.67 13.63
N ILE A 81 9.34 0.11 14.83
CA ILE A 81 10.46 -0.43 15.63
C ILE A 81 10.95 -1.82 15.15
N PHE A 82 10.21 -2.51 14.30
CA PHE A 82 10.57 -3.85 13.79
C PHE A 82 11.55 -3.83 12.61
N HIS A 83 12.58 -2.97 12.67
CA HIS A 83 13.60 -2.93 11.63
C HIS A 83 14.59 -4.09 11.82
N SER A 84 14.18 -5.30 11.49
CA SER A 84 15.14 -6.39 11.30
C SER A 84 15.87 -6.15 9.98
N ARG A 85 17.21 -6.12 9.99
CA ARG A 85 18.09 -6.18 8.80
C ARG A 85 17.70 -7.28 7.80
N VAL A 86 16.88 -8.24 8.24
CA VAL A 86 16.23 -9.25 7.40
C VAL A 86 15.43 -8.61 6.25
N PHE A 87 14.73 -7.48 6.44
CA PHE A 87 13.96 -6.83 5.37
C PHE A 87 14.82 -5.94 4.45
N ASP A 88 15.99 -5.49 4.91
CA ASP A 88 16.96 -4.76 4.08
C ASP A 88 17.61 -5.67 3.05
N GLY A 89 17.92 -6.90 3.44
CA GLY A 89 18.46 -7.93 2.53
C GLY A 89 17.49 -8.33 1.42
N LEU A 90 16.22 -7.92 1.52
CA LEU A 90 15.16 -8.21 0.55
C LEU A 90 14.84 -7.02 -0.35
N SER A 91 15.32 -5.82 0.01
CA SER A 91 15.16 -4.65 -0.83
C SER A 91 15.94 -4.82 -2.14
N PRO A 92 15.36 -4.43 -3.30
CA PRO A 92 16.10 -4.38 -4.55
C PRO A 92 17.15 -3.26 -4.58
N VAL A 93 17.17 -2.37 -3.58
CA VAL A 93 18.09 -1.26 -3.42
C VAL A 93 18.94 -1.52 -2.16
N PRO A 94 20.26 -1.68 -2.28
CA PRO A 94 21.14 -1.79 -1.12
C PRO A 94 21.02 -0.56 -0.23
N ASN A 95 20.87 -0.76 1.08
CA ASN A 95 20.72 0.32 2.08
C ASN A 95 19.61 1.32 1.72
N ASP A 96 18.44 0.82 1.32
CA ASP A 96 17.32 1.64 0.87
C ASP A 96 16.86 2.63 1.97
N PRO A 97 17.07 3.95 1.79
CA PRO A 97 16.75 4.93 2.82
C PRO A 97 15.26 5.00 3.15
N ARG A 98 14.39 4.53 2.23
CA ARG A 98 12.94 4.49 2.43
C ARG A 98 12.51 3.54 3.53
N LEU A 99 13.34 2.54 3.86
CA LEU A 99 13.07 1.58 4.93
C LEU A 99 13.31 2.16 6.32
N GLN A 100 14.04 3.26 6.38
CA GLN A 100 14.30 4.02 7.61
C GLN A 100 13.24 5.10 7.86
N GLU A 101 12.14 5.09 7.09
CA GLU A 101 11.08 6.07 7.16
C GLU A 101 9.75 5.38 7.44
N GLY A 102 9.01 5.92 8.40
CA GLY A 102 7.69 5.44 8.77
C GLY A 102 6.74 6.59 9.05
N LEU A 103 5.47 6.26 9.16
CA LEU A 103 4.41 7.19 9.52
C LEU A 103 3.73 6.72 10.81
N VAL A 104 3.54 7.65 11.73
CA VAL A 104 2.63 7.51 12.87
C VAL A 104 1.44 8.39 12.59
N ILE A 105 0.23 7.86 12.76
CA ILE A 105 -0.99 8.64 12.59
C ILE A 105 -1.67 8.83 13.94
N SER A 106 -2.03 10.08 14.25
CA SER A 106 -2.86 10.41 15.41
C SER A 106 -4.27 10.70 14.92
N VAL A 107 -5.27 10.04 15.51
CA VAL A 107 -6.68 10.19 15.15
C VAL A 107 -7.46 10.62 16.39
N GLN A 108 -8.07 11.80 16.33
CA GLN A 108 -8.95 12.31 17.38
C GLN A 108 -10.40 12.12 16.95
N ILE A 109 -11.14 11.24 17.62
CA ILE A 109 -12.52 10.89 17.28
C ILE A 109 -13.48 11.69 18.14
N ARG A 110 -14.50 12.29 17.53
CA ARG A 110 -15.57 13.06 18.18
C ARG A 110 -16.82 12.18 18.35
N PRO A 111 -17.75 12.52 19.27
CA PRO A 111 -18.95 11.70 19.55
C PRO A 111 -19.87 11.45 18.34
N ASN A 112 -19.83 12.29 17.33
CA ASN A 112 -20.60 12.15 16.08
C ASN A 112 -19.85 11.37 14.99
N HIS A 113 -18.78 10.64 15.34
CA HIS A 113 -17.87 9.93 14.42
C HIS A 113 -17.15 10.82 13.40
N GLN A 114 -17.20 12.14 13.54
CA GLN A 114 -16.22 13.00 12.90
C GLN A 114 -14.86 12.78 13.56
N TYR A 115 -13.78 12.96 12.81
CA TYR A 115 -12.45 12.83 13.35
C TYR A 115 -11.47 13.75 12.64
N ASP A 116 -10.41 14.11 13.36
CA ASP A 116 -9.25 14.78 12.81
C ASP A 116 -8.09 13.79 12.81
N ALA A 117 -7.37 13.70 11.69
CA ALA A 117 -6.20 12.84 11.57
C ALA A 117 -4.98 13.66 11.18
N ALA A 118 -3.85 13.39 11.84
CA ALA A 118 -2.56 13.99 11.52
C ALA A 118 -1.53 12.90 11.28
N VAL A 119 -0.64 13.14 10.32
CA VAL A 119 0.47 12.25 9.99
C VAL A 119 1.76 12.83 10.55
N HIS A 120 2.47 12.01 11.30
CA HIS A 120 3.77 12.31 11.86
C HIS A 120 4.82 11.41 11.22
N VAL A 121 5.87 12.02 10.70
CA VAL A 121 6.94 11.26 10.05
C VAL A 121 7.94 10.82 11.12
N VAL A 122 8.32 9.55 11.09
CA VAL A 122 9.34 8.98 11.96
C VAL A 122 10.55 8.53 11.14
N ARG A 123 11.74 8.80 11.70
CA ARG A 123 13.00 8.21 11.26
C ARG A 123 13.29 7.01 12.13
N LEU A 124 13.71 5.93 11.50
CA LEU A 124 13.97 4.64 12.12
C LEU A 124 15.47 4.35 12.13
N THR A 125 15.90 3.65 13.15
CA THR A 125 17.18 2.95 13.25
C THR A 125 16.90 1.49 13.59
N ASP A 126 17.94 0.64 13.63
CA ASP A 126 17.81 -0.77 14.00
C ASP A 126 17.09 -0.99 15.36
N THR A 127 17.11 -0.01 16.26
CA THR A 127 16.62 -0.17 17.64
C THR A 127 15.70 0.94 18.13
N SER A 128 15.44 1.97 17.33
CA SER A 128 14.64 3.12 17.77
C SER A 128 13.88 3.79 16.64
N ALA A 129 12.80 4.46 17.00
CA ALA A 129 12.03 5.35 16.14
C ALA A 129 11.99 6.74 16.76
N ARG A 130 12.26 7.78 15.96
CA ARG A 130 12.23 9.18 16.39
C ARG A 130 11.30 9.98 15.49
N LEU A 131 10.40 10.76 16.09
CA LEU A 131 9.60 11.75 15.36
C LEU A 131 10.52 12.81 14.76
N LEU A 132 10.32 13.10 13.48
CA LEU A 132 10.99 14.19 12.79
C LEU A 132 10.30 15.52 13.11
N ASP A 133 11.09 16.59 13.21
CA ASP A 133 10.58 17.94 13.29
C ASP A 133 10.06 18.42 11.91
N ALA A 134 9.57 19.66 11.85
CA ALA A 134 9.03 20.24 10.62
C ALA A 134 10.06 20.22 9.47
N THR A 135 11.32 20.57 9.76
CA THR A 135 12.38 20.61 8.74
C THR A 135 12.70 19.21 8.22
N GLY A 136 12.84 18.23 9.11
CA GLY A 136 13.14 16.84 8.75
C GLY A 136 11.98 16.14 8.03
N SER A 137 10.74 16.50 8.34
CA SER A 137 9.55 15.92 7.72
C SER A 137 9.17 16.56 6.38
N ALA A 138 9.58 17.80 6.10
CA ALA A 138 9.17 18.55 4.91
C ALA A 138 9.42 17.85 3.56
N PRO A 139 10.58 17.20 3.32
CA PRO A 139 10.80 16.49 2.05
C PRO A 139 9.83 15.32 1.86
N ILE A 140 9.60 14.55 2.93
CA ILE A 140 8.71 13.39 2.93
C ILE A 140 7.26 13.83 2.76
N GLN A 141 6.86 14.89 3.46
CA GLN A 141 5.53 15.49 3.31
C GLN A 141 5.28 16.04 1.90
N THR A 142 6.30 16.64 1.28
CA THR A 142 6.23 17.11 -0.12
C THR A 142 6.02 15.93 -1.07
N GLN A 143 6.77 14.84 -0.89
CA GLN A 143 6.60 13.63 -1.69
C GLN A 143 5.23 12.98 -1.47
N MET A 144 4.76 12.90 -0.21
CA MET A 144 3.43 12.41 0.13
C MET A 144 2.33 13.24 -0.55
N ALA A 145 2.44 14.57 -0.54
CA ALA A 145 1.48 15.46 -1.18
C ALA A 145 1.45 15.26 -2.70
N ALA A 146 2.62 15.12 -3.35
CA ALA A 146 2.70 14.84 -4.78
C ALA A 146 2.04 13.50 -5.15
N LEU A 147 2.25 12.47 -4.33
CA LEU A 147 1.61 11.16 -4.51
C LEU A 147 0.09 11.21 -4.24
N ALA A 148 -0.35 11.95 -3.23
CA ALA A 148 -1.77 12.16 -2.97
C ALA A 148 -2.46 12.88 -4.14
N ALA A 149 -1.83 13.92 -4.69
CA ALA A 149 -2.31 14.64 -5.87
C ALA A 149 -2.39 13.74 -7.11
N LEU A 150 -1.41 12.85 -7.29
CA LEU A 150 -1.43 11.83 -8.35
C LEU A 150 -2.65 10.90 -8.23
N LEU A 151 -3.01 10.49 -7.01
CA LEU A 151 -4.16 9.61 -6.77
C LEU A 151 -5.50 10.33 -7.00
N ALA A 152 -5.58 11.61 -6.62
CA ALA A 152 -6.76 12.46 -6.81
C ALA A 152 -6.95 12.91 -8.27
N GLY A 153 -5.88 12.92 -9.07
CA GLY A 153 -5.88 13.36 -10.46
C GLY A 153 -6.41 12.32 -11.47
N PRO A 154 -6.19 12.56 -12.77
CA PRO A 154 -6.64 11.67 -13.82
C PRO A 154 -6.04 10.25 -13.69
N ARG A 155 -6.81 9.25 -14.11
CA ARG A 155 -6.45 7.83 -13.95
C ARG A 155 -5.16 7.44 -14.69
N LEU A 156 -4.89 8.03 -15.86
CA LEU A 156 -3.75 7.65 -16.69
C LEU A 156 -2.39 8.02 -16.06
N PRO A 157 -2.13 9.25 -15.58
CA PRO A 157 -0.95 9.58 -14.78
C PRO A 157 -0.73 8.64 -13.59
N TYR A 158 -1.77 8.33 -12.82
CA TYR A 158 -1.71 7.37 -11.72
C TYR A 158 -1.25 5.98 -12.19
N LEU A 159 -1.89 5.43 -13.23
CA LEU A 159 -1.51 4.12 -13.76
C LEU A 159 -0.09 4.12 -14.31
N ARG A 160 0.34 5.20 -14.98
CA ARG A 160 1.73 5.38 -15.43
C ARG A 160 2.71 5.30 -14.27
N ALA A 161 2.47 6.05 -13.19
CA ALA A 161 3.32 6.05 -12.02
C ALA A 161 3.34 4.68 -11.31
N TYR A 162 2.20 4.00 -11.23
CA TYR A 162 2.12 2.63 -10.70
C TYR A 162 2.95 1.66 -11.56
N PHE A 163 2.75 1.63 -12.88
CA PHE A 163 3.46 0.70 -13.76
C PHE A 163 4.95 1.03 -13.95
N ARG A 164 5.39 2.27 -13.68
CA ARG A 164 6.82 2.58 -13.58
C ARG A 164 7.53 1.85 -12.43
N GLN A 165 6.80 1.43 -11.39
CA GLN A 165 7.33 0.65 -10.28
C GLN A 165 7.28 -0.88 -10.56
N THR A 166 6.76 -1.30 -11.71
CA THR A 166 6.68 -2.72 -12.12
C THR A 166 8.02 -3.47 -12.05
N PRO A 167 9.19 -2.90 -12.35
CA PRO A 167 10.46 -3.61 -12.18
C PRO A 167 10.77 -4.03 -10.73
N ALA A 168 10.30 -3.27 -9.74
CA ALA A 168 10.40 -3.65 -8.32
C ALA A 168 9.38 -4.75 -7.99
N ILE A 169 8.13 -4.59 -8.43
CA ILE A 169 7.04 -5.56 -8.27
C ILE A 169 7.39 -6.92 -8.88
N ALA A 170 7.98 -6.93 -10.08
CA ALA A 170 8.36 -8.14 -10.80
C ALA A 170 9.49 -8.90 -10.08
N ARG A 171 10.47 -8.18 -9.51
CA ARG A 171 11.54 -8.77 -8.70
C ARG A 171 10.99 -9.48 -7.46
N GLN A 172 10.06 -8.84 -6.75
CA GLN A 172 9.37 -9.46 -5.62
C GLN A 172 8.63 -10.74 -6.05
N ASN A 173 7.87 -10.68 -7.14
CA ASN A 173 7.14 -11.85 -7.65
C ASN A 173 8.06 -13.01 -8.04
N VAL A 174 9.25 -12.76 -8.62
CA VAL A 174 10.23 -13.82 -8.93
C VAL A 174 10.73 -14.50 -7.66
N ARG A 175 10.98 -13.73 -6.60
CA ARG A 175 11.42 -14.27 -5.31
C ARG A 175 10.33 -15.11 -4.63
N ILE A 176 9.11 -14.57 -4.53
CA ILE A 176 7.93 -15.28 -4.00
C ILE A 176 7.71 -16.58 -4.79
N ARG A 177 7.82 -16.55 -6.12
CA ARG A 177 7.74 -17.78 -6.94
C ARG A 177 8.77 -18.81 -6.55
N LYS A 178 10.04 -18.41 -6.38
CA LYS A 178 11.12 -19.32 -6.03
C LYS A 178 10.86 -19.98 -4.66
N GLU A 179 10.45 -19.18 -3.67
CA GLU A 179 10.15 -19.64 -2.31
C GLU A 179 8.88 -20.52 -2.25
N HIS A 180 7.80 -20.14 -2.94
CA HIS A 180 6.56 -20.92 -3.00
C HIS A 180 6.68 -22.19 -3.85
N GLN A 181 7.43 -22.18 -4.96
CA GLN A 181 7.67 -23.38 -5.75
C GLN A 181 8.51 -24.41 -4.98
N THR A 182 9.40 -23.96 -4.08
CA THR A 182 10.11 -24.86 -3.16
C THR A 182 9.25 -25.33 -1.98
N ALA A 183 8.28 -24.52 -1.52
CA ALA A 183 7.41 -24.86 -0.39
C ALA A 183 6.19 -25.73 -0.78
N VAL A 184 5.70 -25.60 -2.01
CA VAL A 184 4.61 -26.43 -2.54
C VAL A 184 5.22 -27.73 -3.10
N ALA A 185 5.47 -28.68 -2.21
CA ALA A 185 5.64 -30.10 -2.55
C ALA A 185 4.28 -30.72 -2.96
N GLY A 186 3.59 -30.09 -3.90
CA GLY A 186 2.24 -30.42 -4.35
C GLY A 186 2.22 -30.97 -5.78
N SER A 187 1.06 -31.51 -6.18
CA SER A 187 0.84 -32.12 -7.49
C SER A 187 1.20 -31.18 -8.67
N SER A 188 1.53 -31.74 -9.83
CA SER A 188 1.86 -30.97 -11.05
C SER A 188 0.77 -29.96 -11.45
N ALA A 189 -0.48 -30.20 -11.08
CA ALA A 189 -1.60 -29.30 -11.33
C ALA A 189 -1.57 -28.04 -10.44
N ASP A 190 -1.11 -28.16 -9.20
CA ASP A 190 -0.98 -27.03 -8.28
C ASP A 190 0.21 -26.14 -8.66
N LEU A 191 1.33 -26.77 -9.05
CA LEU A 191 2.46 -26.07 -9.64
C LEU A 191 2.06 -25.31 -10.91
N LEU A 192 1.22 -25.90 -11.77
CA LEU A 192 0.73 -25.24 -12.98
C LEU A 192 -0.23 -24.07 -12.67
N LYS A 193 -1.10 -24.20 -11.66
CA LYS A 193 -1.96 -23.11 -11.19
C LYS A 193 -1.14 -21.93 -10.64
N VAL A 194 -0.14 -22.22 -9.80
CA VAL A 194 0.80 -21.22 -9.28
C VAL A 194 1.56 -20.57 -10.44
N TYR A 195 2.10 -21.37 -11.36
CA TYR A 195 2.81 -20.87 -12.53
C TYR A 195 1.93 -19.92 -13.37
N ARG A 196 0.68 -20.29 -13.65
CA ARG A 196 -0.26 -19.47 -14.45
C ARG A 196 -0.67 -18.18 -13.73
N SER A 197 -0.99 -18.22 -12.43
CA SER A 197 -1.45 -17.00 -11.73
C SER A 197 -0.34 -15.97 -11.60
N PHE A 198 0.87 -16.41 -11.22
CA PHE A 198 1.99 -15.51 -11.02
C PHE A 198 2.58 -15.00 -12.34
N ASN A 199 2.69 -15.84 -13.38
CA ASN A 199 3.22 -15.40 -14.68
C ASN A 199 2.21 -14.55 -15.45
N GLY A 200 0.91 -14.83 -15.35
CA GLY A 200 -0.13 -13.99 -15.96
C GLY A 200 -0.08 -12.56 -15.43
N GLN A 201 -0.01 -12.37 -14.11
CA GLN A 201 0.04 -11.04 -13.51
C GLN A 201 1.32 -10.28 -13.88
N ASP A 202 2.47 -10.94 -13.92
CA ASP A 202 3.75 -10.30 -14.26
C ASP A 202 3.86 -9.97 -15.75
N VAL A 203 3.35 -10.84 -16.64
CA VAL A 203 3.23 -10.53 -18.08
C VAL A 203 2.30 -9.34 -18.28
N MET A 204 1.14 -9.31 -17.63
CA MET A 204 0.21 -8.18 -17.72
C MET A 204 0.80 -6.90 -17.15
N ASN A 205 1.53 -6.96 -16.03
CA ASN A 205 2.21 -5.80 -15.46
C ASN A 205 3.33 -5.30 -16.38
N ARG A 206 4.14 -6.19 -16.97
CA ARG A 206 5.21 -5.82 -17.92
C ARG A 206 4.65 -5.25 -19.22
N LEU A 207 3.58 -5.82 -19.75
CA LEU A 207 2.86 -5.30 -20.92
C LEU A 207 2.26 -3.93 -20.61
N ALA A 208 1.62 -3.77 -19.46
CA ALA A 208 1.09 -2.48 -19.02
C ALA A 208 2.23 -1.45 -18.80
N ALA A 209 3.38 -1.85 -18.27
CA ALA A 209 4.54 -0.98 -18.18
C ALA A 209 5.10 -0.59 -19.55
N ALA A 210 5.14 -1.53 -20.50
CA ALA A 210 5.60 -1.27 -21.86
C ALA A 210 4.65 -0.38 -22.67
N VAL A 211 3.33 -0.54 -22.48
CA VAL A 211 2.30 0.21 -23.20
C VAL A 211 1.96 1.50 -22.46
N ILE A 212 1.53 1.44 -21.21
CA ILE A 212 1.09 2.60 -20.44
C ILE A 212 2.28 3.41 -19.96
N GLY A 213 3.35 2.74 -19.51
CA GLY A 213 4.56 3.40 -19.00
C GLY A 213 5.41 4.11 -20.05
N ARG A 214 5.31 3.72 -21.33
CA ARG A 214 6.03 4.32 -22.48
C ARG A 214 5.14 4.99 -23.54
N LEU A 215 3.88 5.33 -23.25
CA LEU A 215 3.16 6.30 -24.09
C LEU A 215 3.81 7.67 -23.88
N GLU A 216 4.93 7.86 -24.57
CA GLU A 216 5.90 8.96 -24.51
C GLU A 216 5.49 10.11 -25.44
N GLN A 217 5.70 11.34 -24.97
CA GLN A 217 6.11 12.55 -25.70
C GLN A 217 6.29 13.68 -24.69
#